data_AF-A0A838CVA2-F1
#
_entry.id   AF-A0A838CVA2-F1
#
_cell.length_a   1.000
_cell.length_b   1.000
_cell.length_c   1.000
_cell.angle_alpha   90.00
_cell.angle_beta   90.00
_cell.angle_gamma   90.00
#
_symmetry.space_group_name_H-M   'P 1'
#
loop_
_entity.id
_entity.type
_entity.pdbx_description
1 polymer ?
#
loop_
_entity_poly.entity_id
_entity_poly.type
_entity_poly.pdbx_seq_one_letter_code
_entity_poly.pdbx_strand_id
1 'polypeptide(L)'
;MKLEVQPEEIPRVKFFRVSWKEKAAVVKRKSGMNIRLVVFKSPEAYDALQKFCEEHSVEVVKTRDYLIMEKWEKRDSSRVL
;
A
#
# COMPACT_ATOMS: atom_id res chain seq x y z
N MET A 1 -21.89 0.03 -7.72
CA MET A 1 -21.54 -1.38 -7.48
C MET A 1 -20.44 -1.42 -6.42
N LYS A 2 -20.65 -2.14 -5.32
CA LYS A 2 -19.65 -2.31 -4.25
C LYS A 2 -18.97 -3.66 -4.48
N LEU A 3 -17.64 -3.71 -4.45
CA LEU A 3 -16.88 -4.95 -4.46
C LEU A 3 -16.42 -5.24 -3.04
N GLU A 4 -16.74 -6.43 -2.54
CA GLU A 4 -16.27 -6.93 -1.25
C GLU A 4 -15.35 -8.12 -1.50
N VAL A 5 -14.20 -8.15 -0.82
CA VAL A 5 -13.18 -9.19 -0.96
C VAL A 5 -12.78 -9.64 0.44
N GLN A 6 -12.80 -10.95 0.67
CA GLN A 6 -12.40 -11.52 1.95
C GLN A 6 -10.87 -11.53 2.09
N PRO A 7 -10.30 -11.32 3.28
CA PRO A 7 -8.86 -11.31 3.49
C PRO A 7 -8.15 -12.57 2.98
N GLU A 8 -8.78 -13.74 3.10
CA GLU A 8 -8.24 -15.03 2.66
C GLU A 8 -8.10 -15.11 1.14
N GLU A 9 -8.79 -14.26 0.39
CA GLU A 9 -8.62 -14.13 -1.06
C GLU A 9 -7.42 -13.25 -1.45
N ILE A 10 -6.74 -12.61 -0.49
CA ILE A 10 -5.68 -11.65 -0.73
C ILE A 10 -4.33 -12.29 -0.37
N PRO A 11 -3.62 -12.92 -1.31
CA PRO A 11 -2.33 -13.54 -1.00
C PRO A 11 -1.25 -12.48 -0.71
N ARG A 12 -1.36 -11.29 -1.32
CA ARG A 12 -0.39 -10.20 -1.13
C ARG A 12 -0.94 -8.83 -1.51
N VAL A 13 -0.33 -7.81 -0.93
CA VAL A 13 -0.47 -6.41 -1.34
C VAL A 13 0.89 -5.89 -1.78
N LYS A 14 0.95 -5.34 -2.99
CA LYS A 14 2.17 -4.70 -3.52
C LYS A 14 2.05 -3.19 -3.47
N PHE A 15 2.91 -2.54 -2.68
CA PHE A 15 3.07 -1.10 -2.65
C PHE A 15 4.10 -0.63 -3.67
N PHE A 16 3.74 0.43 -4.39
CA PHE A 16 4.56 1.06 -5.42
C PHE A 16 4.24 2.55 -5.49
N ARG A 17 5.06 3.31 -6.20
CA ARG A 17 4.78 4.74 -6.45
C ARG A 17 4.31 4.93 -7.89
N VAL A 18 3.43 5.91 -8.11
CA VAL A 18 3.01 6.31 -9.46
C VAL A 18 3.64 7.62 -9.92
N SER A 19 4.12 8.43 -8.97
CA SER A 19 4.96 9.59 -9.21
C SER A 19 5.95 9.76 -8.05
N TRP A 20 6.74 10.82 -8.05
CA TRP A 20 7.72 11.09 -6.99
C TRP A 20 7.10 11.30 -5.60
N LYS A 21 5.82 11.68 -5.53
CA LYS A 21 5.11 12.00 -4.29
C LYS A 21 3.86 11.14 -4.04
N GLU A 22 3.50 10.26 -4.98
CA GLU A 22 2.24 9.52 -4.90
C GLU A 22 2.46 8.04 -4.62
N LYS A 23 1.97 7.64 -3.45
CA LYS A 23 1.85 6.24 -3.03
C LYS A 23 0.69 5.57 -3.76
N ALA A 24 0.89 4.30 -4.09
CA ALA A 24 -0.13 3.43 -4.64
C ALA A 24 0.07 1.99 -4.13
N ALA A 25 -0.99 1.20 -4.22
CA ALA A 25 -0.95 -0.22 -3.93
C ALA A 25 -1.75 -1.00 -4.97
N VAL A 26 -1.42 -2.27 -5.11
CA VAL A 26 -2.27 -3.23 -5.81
C VAL A 26 -2.52 -4.41 -4.88
N VAL A 27 -3.79 -4.63 -4.58
CA VAL A 27 -4.27 -5.81 -3.87
C VAL A 27 -4.32 -6.94 -4.89
N LYS A 28 -3.43 -7.92 -4.71
CA LYS A 28 -3.48 -9.15 -5.50
C LYS A 28 -4.59 -10.01 -4.95
N ARG A 29 -5.32 -10.69 -5.83
CA ARG A 29 -6.37 -11.63 -5.44
C ARG A 29 -6.04 -13.01 -5.96
N LYS A 30 -6.44 -14.05 -5.22
CA LYS A 30 -6.37 -15.45 -5.66
C LYS A 30 -7.23 -15.66 -6.92
N SER A 31 -8.38 -14.98 -6.97
CA SER A 31 -9.35 -15.07 -8.06
C SER A 31 -9.79 -13.67 -8.53
N GLY A 32 -10.14 -13.55 -9.81
CA GLY A 32 -10.65 -12.30 -10.39
C GLY A 32 -9.59 -11.21 -10.63
N MET A 33 -10.08 -9.98 -10.81
CA MET A 33 -9.22 -8.83 -11.12
C MET A 33 -8.49 -8.29 -9.90
N ASN A 34 -7.22 -7.94 -10.07
CA ASN A 34 -6.45 -7.19 -9.06
C ASN A 34 -7.11 -5.82 -8.80
N ILE A 35 -7.14 -5.41 -7.53
CA ILE A 35 -7.69 -4.10 -7.15
C ILE A 35 -6.53 -3.12 -7.06
N ARG A 36 -6.53 -2.10 -7.92
CA ARG A 36 -5.51 -1.06 -7.93
C ARG A 36 -5.97 0.14 -7.12
N LEU A 37 -5.24 0.44 -6.06
CA LEU A 37 -5.43 1.60 -5.19
C LEU A 37 -4.40 2.66 -5.59
N VAL A 38 -4.79 3.57 -6.48
CA VAL A 38 -3.91 4.66 -6.96
C VAL A 38 -4.24 5.92 -6.18
N VAL A 39 -3.21 6.68 -5.80
CA VAL A 39 -3.34 7.99 -5.14
C VAL A 39 -3.97 7.86 -3.76
N PHE A 40 -3.20 7.34 -2.80
CA PHE A 40 -3.54 7.51 -1.38
C PHE A 40 -3.51 9.01 -1.07
N LYS A 41 -4.67 9.67 -1.15
CA LYS A 41 -4.80 11.10 -0.84
C LYS A 41 -4.64 11.40 0.64
N SER A 42 -4.81 10.39 1.48
CA SER A 42 -4.73 10.48 2.94
C SER A 42 -3.62 9.54 3.44
N PRO A 43 -2.68 10.01 4.28
CA PRO A 43 -1.68 9.18 4.93
C PRO A 43 -2.30 8.02 5.71
N GLU A 44 -3.45 8.25 6.35
CA GLU A 44 -4.17 7.28 7.17
C GLU A 44 -4.62 6.07 6.34
N ALA A 45 -4.91 6.24 5.06
CA ALA A 45 -5.30 5.14 4.18
C ALA A 45 -4.13 4.17 3.91
N TYR A 46 -2.89 4.66 3.89
CA TYR A 46 -1.71 3.80 3.79
C TYR A 46 -1.52 3.00 5.07
N ASP A 47 -1.56 3.66 6.23
CA ASP A 47 -1.37 3.01 7.52
C ASP A 47 -2.47 1.99 7.82
N ALA A 48 -3.71 2.31 7.47
CA ALA A 48 -4.84 1.39 7.58
C ALA A 48 -4.64 0.13 6.73
N LEU A 49 -4.16 0.27 5.48
CA LEU A 49 -3.91 -0.88 4.61
C LEU A 49 -2.72 -1.71 5.09
N GLN A 50 -1.67 -1.06 5.60
CA GLN A 50 -0.52 -1.72 6.21
C GLN A 50 -0.97 -2.56 7.42
N LYS A 51 -1.77 -1.95 8.32
CA LYS A 51 -2.33 -2.61 9.49
C LYS A 51 -3.24 -3.78 9.13
N PHE A 52 -4.13 -3.61 8.14
CA PHE A 52 -4.95 -4.69 7.61
C PHE A 52 -4.10 -5.89 7.16
N CYS A 53 -2.98 -5.63 6.45
CA CYS A 53 -2.12 -6.71 5.99
C CYS A 53 -1.46 -7.45 7.16
N GLU A 54 -1.06 -6.74 8.21
CA GLU A 54 -0.49 -7.32 9.42
C GLU A 54 -1.51 -8.19 10.17
N GLU A 55 -2.71 -7.66 10.42
CA GLU A 55 -3.79 -8.34 11.16
C GLU A 55 -4.24 -9.64 10.47
N HIS A 56 -4.25 -9.65 9.14
CA HIS A 56 -4.69 -10.80 8.35
C HIS A 56 -3.55 -11.64 7.77
N SER A 57 -2.30 -11.41 8.21
CA SER A 57 -1.11 -12.13 7.73
C SER A 57 -0.97 -12.13 6.19
N VAL A 58 -1.34 -11.01 5.55
CA VAL A 58 -1.20 -10.81 4.10
C VAL A 58 0.22 -10.38 3.78
N GLU A 59 0.84 -11.02 2.78
CA GLU A 59 2.20 -10.69 2.36
C GLU A 59 2.28 -9.24 1.84
N VAL A 60 3.19 -8.44 2.41
CA VAL A 60 3.45 -7.07 1.97
C VAL A 60 4.71 -7.03 1.12
N VAL A 61 4.57 -6.59 -0.13
CA VAL A 61 5.69 -6.38 -1.06
C VAL A 61 5.84 -4.90 -1.36
N LYS A 62 7.04 -4.34 -1.20
CA LYS A 62 7.33 -2.94 -1.55
C LYS A 62 8.34 -2.89 -2.69
N THR A 63 8.11 -2.04 -3.70
CA THR A 63 9.13 -1.85 -4.75
C THR A 63 10.32 -1.05 -4.21
N ARG A 64 11.50 -1.22 -4.83
CA ARG A 64 12.70 -0.44 -4.49
C ARG A 64 12.43 1.06 -4.51
N ASP A 65 11.76 1.51 -5.56
CA ASP A 65 11.34 2.89 -5.78
C ASP A 65 10.43 3.42 -4.68
N TYR A 66 9.51 2.59 -4.20
CA TYR A 66 8.66 2.91 -3.07
C TYR A 66 9.46 3.05 -1.77
N LEU A 67 10.37 2.11 -1.50
CA LEU A 67 11.23 2.15 -0.32
C LEU A 67 12.14 3.39 -0.29
N ILE A 68 12.62 3.85 -1.45
CA ILE A 68 13.41 5.08 -1.55
C ILE A 68 12.56 6.30 -1.16
N MET A 69 11.32 6.37 -1.66
CA MET A 69 10.39 7.44 -1.32
C MET A 69 10.06 7.47 0.18
N GLU A 70 9.75 6.32 0.80
CA GLU A 70 9.52 6.23 2.24
C GLU A 70 10.72 6.70 3.07
N LYS A 71 11.94 6.38 2.63
CA LYS A 71 13.17 6.85 3.30
C LYS A 71 13.30 8.37 3.23
N TRP A 72 12.92 8.98 2.11
CA TRP A 72 12.96 10.43 1.95
C TRP A 72 11.91 11.13 2.81
N GLU A 73 10.68 10.60 2.83
CA GLU A 73 9.60 11.12 3.70
C GLU A 73 10.02 11.08 5.18
N LYS A 74 10.53 9.95 5.65
CA LYS A 74 11.02 9.82 7.04
C LYS A 74 12.09 10.85 7.36
N ARG A 75 13.06 11.04 6.46
CA ARG A 75 14.13 12.03 6.64
C ARG A 75 13.61 13.46 6.66
N ASP A 76 12.61 13.77 5.84
CA ASP A 76 11.99 15.10 5.80
C ASP A 76 11.23 15.37 7.11
N SER A 77 10.40 14.44 7.57
CA SER A 77 9.73 14.53 8.88
C SER A 77 10.71 14.67 10.06
N SER A 78 11.92 14.12 9.94
CA SER A 78 12.97 14.21 10.98
C SER A 78 13.70 15.57 11.01
N ARG A 79 13.53 16.40 9.98
CA ARG A 79 14.18 17.72 9.87
C ARG A 79 13.30 18.88 10.33
N VAL A 80 12.03 18.59 10.64
CA VAL A 80 11.03 19.57 11.11
C VAL A 80 10.87 19.49 12.64
N LEU A 81 11.66 18.65 13.32
CA LEU A 81 11.83 18.56 14.77
C LEU A 81 13.26 18.96 15.13
#